data_AF-A0A7S1TUM1-F1
#
_entry.id   AF-A0A7S1TUM1-F1
#
_cell.length_a   1.000
_cell.length_b   1.000
_cell.length_c   1.000
_cell.angle_alpha   90.00
_cell.angle_beta   90.00
_cell.angle_gamma   90.00
#
_symmetry.space_group_name_H-M   'P 1'
#
loop_
_entity.id
_entity.type
_entity.pdbx_description
1 polymer ?
#
loop_
_entity_poly.entity_id
_entity_poly.type
_entity_poly.pdbx_seq_one_letter_code
_entity_poly.pdbx_strand_id
1 'polypeptide(L)'
;LAPPRDVDTFVHRSGRTGRAGRTGTSITFFNPARETQMLNKLARELGMKFEVAHATPLSDKRSHRLQEVMGKLKKVDASELARVRKQAAGALAAMGGDAEAGGP
;
A
#
# COMPACT_ATOMS: atom_id res chain seq x y z
N LEU A 1 3.83 -11.86 -16.64
CA LEU A 1 5.00 -12.25 -15.80
C LEU A 1 4.58 -13.43 -14.93
N ALA A 2 5.30 -14.54 -14.99
CA ALA A 2 5.08 -15.69 -14.11
C ALA A 2 6.19 -15.74 -13.02
N PRO A 3 5.92 -16.32 -11.84
CA PRO A 3 6.92 -16.52 -10.81
C PRO A 3 8.05 -17.47 -11.30
N PRO A 4 9.31 -17.30 -10.83
CA PRO A 4 10.42 -18.18 -11.17
C PRO A 4 10.17 -19.61 -10.72
N ARG A 5 10.38 -20.61 -11.59
CA ARG A 5 10.08 -22.03 -11.32
C ARG A 5 11.20 -22.81 -10.65
N ASP A 6 12.38 -22.23 -10.60
CA ASP A 6 13.60 -22.84 -10.10
C ASP A 6 14.34 -21.88 -9.15
N VAL A 7 15.16 -22.49 -8.29
CA VAL A 7 15.95 -21.83 -7.26
C VAL A 7 16.91 -20.80 -7.86
N ASP A 8 17.69 -21.20 -8.86
CA ASP A 8 18.72 -20.33 -9.44
C ASP A 8 18.09 -19.05 -10.00
N THR A 9 17.03 -19.18 -10.80
CA THR A 9 16.35 -18.02 -11.37
C THR A 9 15.75 -17.14 -10.28
N PHE A 10 15.18 -17.72 -9.21
CA PHE A 10 14.69 -16.95 -8.07
C PHE A 10 15.82 -16.16 -7.38
N VAL A 11 16.95 -16.80 -7.10
CA VAL A 11 18.10 -16.18 -6.42
C VAL A 11 18.70 -15.06 -7.27
N HIS A 12 18.90 -15.27 -8.58
CA HIS A 12 19.44 -14.23 -9.47
C HIS A 12 18.53 -13.00 -9.58
N ARG A 13 17.21 -13.20 -9.54
CA ARG A 13 16.21 -12.13 -9.61
C ARG A 13 16.08 -11.40 -8.27
N SER A 14 15.94 -12.14 -7.17
CA SER A 14 15.82 -11.57 -5.82
C SER A 14 17.11 -10.91 -5.35
N GLY A 15 18.28 -11.41 -5.75
CA GLY A 15 19.61 -10.85 -5.42
C GLY A 15 19.91 -9.47 -6.02
N ARG A 16 18.93 -8.80 -6.62
CA ARG A 16 19.04 -7.41 -7.10
C ARG A 16 18.88 -6.39 -5.98
N THR A 17 18.29 -6.77 -4.84
CA THR A 17 18.10 -5.93 -3.65
C THR A 17 19.10 -6.29 -2.52
N GLY A 18 19.09 -5.56 -1.40
CA GLY A 18 19.82 -5.96 -0.16
C GLY A 18 21.35 -5.95 -0.25
N ARG A 19 21.96 -4.92 -0.85
CA ARG A 19 23.42 -4.83 -1.06
C ARG A 19 24.14 -4.13 0.10
N ALA A 20 25.41 -4.50 0.30
CA ALA A 20 26.31 -3.92 1.30
C ALA A 20 25.78 -4.03 2.74
N GLY A 21 25.32 -5.23 3.12
CA GLY A 21 24.79 -5.51 4.46
C GLY A 21 23.43 -4.87 4.77
N ARG A 22 22.81 -4.18 3.80
CA ARG A 22 21.49 -3.56 3.97
C ARG A 22 20.37 -4.55 3.67
N THR A 23 19.21 -4.35 4.30
CA THR A 23 18.00 -5.11 4.02
C THR A 23 17.45 -4.77 2.63
N GLY A 24 16.75 -5.73 2.02
CA GLY A 24 16.13 -5.56 0.72
C GLY A 24 14.87 -6.42 0.58
N THR A 25 13.86 -5.90 -0.09
CA THR A 25 12.58 -6.58 -0.29
C THR A 25 12.40 -7.00 -1.75
N SER A 26 12.00 -8.25 -1.99
CA SER A 26 11.65 -8.79 -3.30
C SER A 26 10.20 -9.26 -3.27
N ILE A 27 9.36 -8.68 -4.12
CA ILE A 27 7.92 -8.99 -4.19
C ILE A 27 7.65 -9.75 -5.48
N THR A 28 6.95 -10.88 -5.38
CA THR A 28 6.56 -11.71 -6.52
C THR A 28 5.04 -11.84 -6.56
N PHE A 29 4.45 -11.53 -7.71
CA PHE A 29 3.04 -11.81 -7.98
C PHE A 29 2.88 -13.23 -8.51
N PHE A 30 1.84 -13.91 -8.06
CA PHE A 30 1.51 -15.26 -8.49
C PHE A 30 -0.01 -15.48 -8.46
N ASN A 31 -0.47 -16.50 -9.17
CA ASN A 31 -1.84 -17.00 -9.14
C ASN A 31 -1.97 -18.09 -8.06
N PRO A 32 -2.73 -17.86 -6.98
CA PRO A 32 -2.88 -18.82 -5.90
C PRO A 32 -3.44 -20.18 -6.33
N ALA A 33 -4.30 -20.22 -7.36
CA ALA A 33 -4.91 -21.46 -7.82
C ALA A 33 -3.93 -22.36 -8.60
N ARG A 34 -2.86 -21.80 -9.16
CA ARG A 34 -1.96 -22.53 -10.07
C ARG A 34 -0.53 -22.65 -9.56
N GLU A 35 -0.06 -21.67 -8.80
CA GLU A 35 1.38 -21.49 -8.56
C GLU A 35 1.77 -21.72 -7.10
N THR A 36 0.80 -21.89 -6.18
CA THR A 36 1.05 -22.12 -4.74
C THR A 36 1.90 -23.35 -4.48
N GLN A 37 1.62 -24.48 -5.13
CA GLN A 37 2.39 -25.72 -4.92
C GLN A 37 3.85 -25.57 -5.35
N MET A 38 4.08 -24.91 -6.48
CA MET A 38 5.42 -24.68 -7.02
C MET A 38 6.20 -23.67 -6.16
N LEU A 39 5.55 -22.63 -5.64
CA LEU A 39 6.17 -21.73 -4.65
C LEU A 39 6.50 -22.43 -3.33
N ASN A 40 5.65 -23.33 -2.84
CA ASN A 40 5.96 -24.12 -1.64
C ASN A 40 7.16 -25.04 -1.84
N LYS A 41 7.28 -25.66 -3.02
CA LYS A 41 8.46 -26.45 -3.39
C LYS A 41 9.72 -25.59 -3.41
N LEU A 42 9.65 -24.44 -4.08
CA LEU A 42 10.75 -23.48 -4.16
C LEU A 42 11.19 -23.00 -2.77
N ALA A 43 10.24 -22.68 -1.88
CA ALA A 43 10.49 -22.29 -0.50
C ALA A 43 11.23 -23.38 0.28
N ARG A 44 10.81 -24.64 0.12
CA ARG A 44 11.46 -25.81 0.74
C ARG A 44 12.88 -26.01 0.22
N GLU A 45 13.12 -25.88 -1.08
CA GLU A 45 14.45 -26.01 -1.68
C GLU A 45 15.39 -24.88 -1.26
N LEU A 46 14.86 -23.67 -1.09
CA LEU A 46 15.61 -22.50 -0.58
C LEU A 46 15.81 -22.52 0.95
N GLY A 47 15.11 -23.38 1.68
CA GLY A 47 15.13 -23.38 3.15
C GLY A 47 14.53 -22.12 3.79
N MET A 48 13.64 -21.41 3.09
CA MET A 48 13.01 -20.18 3.55
C MET A 48 11.48 -20.26 3.52
N LYS A 49 10.79 -19.31 4.17
CA LYS A 49 9.33 -19.15 4.09
C LYS A 49 8.99 -17.89 3.32
N PHE A 50 8.01 -17.96 2.43
CA PHE A 50 7.44 -16.78 1.79
C PHE A 50 6.33 -16.19 2.66
N GLU A 51 6.35 -14.87 2.84
CA GLU A 51 5.23 -14.15 3.41
C GLU A 51 4.21 -13.85 2.31
N VAL A 52 2.97 -14.33 2.50
CA VAL A 52 1.88 -14.09 1.55
C VAL A 52 1.10 -12.87 1.99
N ALA A 53 1.18 -11.80 1.21
CA ALA A 53 0.35 -10.62 1.38
C ALA A 53 -0.81 -10.65 0.38
N HIS A 54 -2.03 -10.43 0.85
CA HIS A 54 -3.18 -10.25 -0.01
C HIS A 54 -3.27 -8.77 -0.43
N ALA A 55 -3.45 -8.54 -1.73
CA ALA A 55 -3.75 -7.19 -2.21
C ALA A 55 -5.11 -6.77 -1.64
N THR A 56 -5.15 -5.59 -1.01
CA THR A 56 -6.42 -5.02 -0.58
C THR A 56 -7.30 -4.74 -1.80
N PRO A 57 -8.59 -5.11 -1.77
CA PRO A 57 -9.51 -4.82 -2.87
C PRO A 57 -9.50 -3.32 -3.20
N LEU A 58 -9.71 -2.98 -4.48
CA LEU A 58 -9.75 -1.59 -4.94
C LEU A 58 -10.77 -0.71 -4.19
N SER A 59 -11.85 -1.33 -3.68
CA SER A 59 -12.85 -0.70 -2.82
C SER A 59 -12.24 -0.04 -1.58
N ASP A 60 -11.15 -0.61 -1.06
CA ASP A 60 -10.48 -0.20 0.17
C ASP A 60 -9.34 0.83 -0.06
N LYS A 61 -9.23 1.36 -1.29
CA LYS A 61 -8.22 2.41 -1.58
C LYS A 61 -8.60 3.78 -1.04
N ARG A 62 -9.89 4.05 -0.81
CA ARG A 62 -10.34 5.33 -0.21
C ARG A 62 -9.87 5.44 1.23
N SER A 63 -10.08 4.39 2.01
CA SER A 63 -9.67 4.26 3.41
C SER A 63 -8.15 4.36 3.56
N HIS A 64 -7.36 3.66 2.75
CA HIS A 64 -5.89 3.75 2.83
C HIS A 64 -5.35 5.13 2.46
N ARG A 65 -5.87 5.76 1.41
CA ARG A 65 -5.49 7.14 1.03
C ARG A 65 -5.88 8.14 2.11
N LEU A 66 -7.08 7.97 2.70
CA LEU A 66 -7.54 8.82 3.79
C LEU A 66 -6.65 8.67 5.02
N GLN A 67 -6.27 7.45 5.41
CA GLN A 67 -5.34 7.19 6.51
C GLN A 67 -3.96 7.79 6.26
N GLU A 68 -3.45 7.71 5.03
CA GLU A 68 -2.16 8.32 4.67
C GLU A 68 -2.20 9.85 4.79
N VAL A 69 -3.27 10.48 4.29
CA VAL A 69 -3.50 11.93 4.42
C VAL A 69 -3.63 12.33 5.89
N MET A 70 -4.40 11.57 6.69
CA MET A 70 -4.54 11.81 8.13
C MET A 70 -3.22 11.65 8.89
N GLY A 71 -2.40 10.65 8.52
CA GLY A 71 -1.08 10.43 9.10
C GLY A 71 -0.10 11.56 8.79
N LYS A 72 -0.17 12.11 7.56
CA LYS A 72 0.62 13.29 7.17
C LYS A 72 0.15 14.56 7.88
N LEU A 73 -1.16 14.75 8.05
CA LEU A 73 -1.74 15.90 8.73
C LEU A 73 -1.32 15.98 10.22
N LYS A 74 -1.14 14.85 10.89
CA LYS A 74 -0.63 14.80 12.28
C LYS A 74 0.81 15.30 12.44
N LYS A 75 1.59 15.33 11.36
CA LYS A 75 3.00 15.76 11.36
C LYS A 75 3.17 17.23 10.95
N VAL A 76 2.06 17.93 10.71
CA VAL A 76 2.08 19.35 10.34
C VAL A 76 2.14 20.20 11.61
N ASP A 77 3.03 21.18 11.61
CA ASP A 77 3.20 22.12 12.72
C ASP A 77 1.94 22.97 12.97
N ALA A 78 1.77 23.40 14.23
CA ALA A 78 0.57 24.10 14.67
C ALA A 78 0.29 25.41 13.92
N SER A 79 1.34 26.12 13.46
CA SER A 79 1.23 27.36 12.68
C SER A 79 0.69 27.12 11.27
N GLU A 80 1.14 26.05 10.61
CA GLU A 80 0.64 25.63 9.29
C GLU A 80 -0.80 25.11 9.39
N LEU A 81 -1.12 24.36 10.46
CA LEU A 81 -2.48 23.89 10.71
C LEU A 81 -3.46 25.05 10.93
N ALA A 82 -3.04 26.12 11.63
CA ALA A 82 -3.85 27.32 11.81
C ALA A 82 -4.10 28.06 10.48
N ARG A 83 -3.10 28.14 9.61
CA ARG A 83 -3.22 28.73 8.27
C ARG A 83 -4.19 27.94 7.38
N VAL A 84 -4.03 26.62 7.35
CA VAL A 84 -4.92 25.72 6.59
C VAL A 84 -6.34 25.77 7.12
N ARG A 85 -6.55 25.82 8.45
CA ARG A 85 -7.89 25.98 9.04
C ARG A 85 -8.56 27.29 8.63
N LYS A 86 -7.82 28.40 8.62
CA LYS A 86 -8.35 29.70 8.19
C LYS A 86 -8.76 29.70 6.72
N GLN A 87 -7.97 29.05 5.86
CA GLN A 87 -8.29 28.91 4.43
C GLN A 87 -9.47 27.94 4.20
N ALA A 88 -9.51 26.82 4.92
CA ALA A 88 -10.59 25.84 4.83
C ALA A 88 -11.93 26.39 5.33
N ALA A 89 -11.92 27.21 6.40
CA ALA A 89 -13.13 27.89 6.89
C ALA A 89 -13.74 28.83 5.82
N GLY A 90 -12.90 29.54 5.06
CA GLY A 90 -13.35 30.35 3.94
C GLY A 90 -13.95 29.54 2.79
N ALA A 91 -13.35 28.38 2.48
CA ALA A 91 -13.86 27.48 1.44
C ALA A 91 -15.15 26.76 1.84
N LEU A 92 -15.29 26.35 3.10
CA LEU A 92 -16.51 25.73 3.65
C LEU A 92 -17.67 26.72 3.71
N ALA A 93 -17.41 27.97 4.08
CA ALA A 93 -18.41 29.03 4.03
C ALA A 93 -18.90 29.32 2.59
N ALA A 94 -18.03 29.14 1.59
CA ALA A 94 -18.40 29.30 0.17
C ALA A 94 -19.15 28.09 -0.42
N MET A 95 -19.13 26.92 0.23
CA MET A 95 -19.86 25.72 -0.17
C MET A 95 -21.19 25.52 0.59
N GLY A 96 -21.54 26.43 1.52
CA GLY A 96 -22.75 26.39 2.34
C GLY A 96 -23.94 27.19 1.78
N GLY A 97 -24.14 27.18 0.46
CA GLY A 97 -25.40 27.63 -0.16
C GLY A 97 -26.13 26.41 -0.72
N ASP A 98 -27.42 26.28 -0.40
CA ASP A 98 -28.36 25.21 -0.77
C ASP A 98 -28.42 24.00 0.19
N ALA A 99 -28.83 24.28 1.44
CA ALA A 99 -29.57 23.30 2.25
C ALA A 99 -30.79 23.99 2.89
N GLU A 100 -31.73 24.43 2.05
CA GLU A 100 -33.07 24.86 2.46
C GLU A 100 -34.10 23.81 2.01
N ALA A 101 -34.80 23.27 3.01
CA ALA A 101 -36.20 22.85 3.03
C ALA A 101 -36.80 21.89 1.97
N GLY A 102 -37.48 20.85 2.48
CA GLY A 102 -38.52 20.06 1.78
C GLY A 102 -38.17 18.56 1.77
N GLY A 103 -38.78 17.67 2.55
CA GLY A 103 -40.17 17.48 2.99
C GLY A 103 -40.43 15.95 2.91
N PRO A 104 -41.68 15.46 2.88
CA PRO A 104 -42.82 15.77 3.75
C PRO A 104 -42.76 15.06 5.12
#